data_AF-A0A351SRB4-F1
#
_entry.id   AF-A0A351SRB4-F1
#
_cell.length_a   1.000
_cell.length_b   1.000
_cell.length_c   1.000
_cell.angle_alpha   90.00
_cell.angle_beta   90.00
_cell.angle_gamma   90.00
#
_symmetry.space_group_name_H-M   'P 1'
#
loop_
_entity.id
_entity.type
_entity.pdbx_description
1 polymer ?
#
loop_
_entity_poly.entity_id
_entity_poly.type
_entity_poly.pdbx_seq_one_letter_code
_entity_poly.pdbx_strand_id
1 'polypeptide(L)'
;MKTDDLEHLSELKIDDYIWYIYIFIVFAALLSNSIERDYVYTKDKTEFESFRIINIALLTIAFFIYLYFLKVNAHHFEKKRDFTNCLSLIGTIFLLISGSLILIAEIRSASDTPINLGF
;
A
#
# COMPACT_ATOMS: atom_id res chain seq x y z
N MET A 1 24.64 4.19 26.06
CA MET A 1 23.56 4.47 25.09
C MET A 1 22.26 3.97 25.68
N LYS A 2 21.19 4.76 25.67
CA LYS A 2 19.93 4.37 26.33
C LYS A 2 19.21 3.34 25.47
N THR A 3 18.46 2.42 26.09
CA THR A 3 17.71 1.38 25.37
C THR A 3 16.73 1.97 24.35
N ASP A 4 16.12 3.11 24.69
CA ASP A 4 15.23 3.87 23.80
C ASP A 4 15.93 4.35 22.51
N ASP A 5 17.21 4.73 22.60
CA ASP A 5 17.98 5.23 21.45
C ASP A 5 18.30 4.07 20.48
N LEU A 6 18.56 2.88 21.03
CA LEU A 6 18.83 1.67 20.24
C LEU A 6 17.58 1.18 19.50
N GLU A 7 16.43 1.24 20.17
CA GLU A 7 15.12 0.93 19.58
C GLU A 7 14.82 1.86 18.42
N HIS A 8 14.95 3.17 18.62
CA HIS A 8 14.70 4.17 17.59
C HIS A 8 15.63 4.02 16.37
N LEU A 9 16.90 3.68 16.59
CA LEU A 9 17.82 3.40 15.48
C LEU A 9 17.47 2.14 14.69
N SER A 10 16.81 1.16 15.33
CA SER A 10 16.36 -0.04 14.62
C SER A 10 15.12 0.24 13.78
N GLU A 11 14.19 1.07 14.28
CA GLU A 11 13.05 1.58 13.51
C GLU A 11 13.52 2.36 12.28
N LEU A 12 14.45 3.32 12.45
CA LEU A 12 15.00 4.13 11.35
C LEU A 12 15.60 3.28 10.22
N LYS A 13 16.29 2.18 10.55
CA LYS A 13 16.84 1.26 9.55
C LYS A 13 15.76 0.55 8.75
N ILE A 14 14.65 0.21 9.38
CA ILE A 14 13.51 -0.41 8.70
C ILE A 14 12.81 0.64 7.83
N ASP A 15 12.67 1.86 8.33
CA ASP A 15 12.08 2.98 7.59
C ASP A 15 12.89 3.30 6.33
N ASP A 16 14.23 3.30 6.41
CA ASP A 16 15.11 3.41 5.24
C ASP A 16 14.84 2.31 4.20
N TYR A 17 14.62 1.07 4.65
CA TYR A 17 14.27 -0.03 3.76
C TYR A 17 12.90 0.17 3.10
N ILE A 18 11.93 0.67 3.85
CA ILE A 18 10.59 1.02 3.34
C ILE A 18 10.68 2.12 2.28
N TRP A 19 11.56 3.12 2.44
CA TRP A 19 11.77 4.15 1.42
C TRP A 19 12.28 3.58 0.10
N TYR A 20 13.17 2.59 0.12
CA TYR A 20 13.58 1.89 -1.10
C TYR A 20 12.43 1.12 -1.75
N ILE A 21 11.54 0.51 -0.96
CA ILE A 21 10.32 -0.14 -1.48
C ILE A 21 9.40 0.89 -2.14
N TYR A 22 9.24 2.08 -1.56
CA TYR A 22 8.41 3.12 -2.19
C TYR A 22 8.95 3.57 -3.55
N ILE A 23 10.28 3.65 -3.71
CA ILE A 23 10.87 3.92 -5.03
C ILE A 23 10.47 2.84 -6.04
N PHE A 24 10.56 1.56 -5.64
CA PHE A 24 10.10 0.44 -6.49
C PHE A 24 8.61 0.54 -6.82
N ILE A 25 7.76 0.86 -5.83
CA ILE A 25 6.31 1.04 -6.03
C ILE A 25 6.03 2.12 -7.07
N VAL A 26 6.74 3.24 -7.03
CA VAL A 26 6.58 4.33 -8.01
C VAL A 26 6.85 3.84 -9.42
N PHE A 27 7.98 3.16 -9.67
CA PHE A 27 8.31 2.65 -10.99
C PHE A 27 7.29 1.62 -11.49
N ALA A 28 6.88 0.69 -10.63
CA ALA A 28 5.88 -0.32 -10.98
C ALA A 28 4.50 0.28 -11.24
N ALA A 29 4.10 1.33 -10.50
CA ALA A 29 2.85 2.05 -10.74
C ALA A 29 2.88 2.78 -12.08
N LEU A 30 4.01 3.40 -12.45
CA LEU A 30 4.16 4.03 -13.77
C LEU A 30 4.07 3.00 -14.91
N LEU A 31 4.65 1.81 -14.72
CA LEU A 31 4.53 0.71 -15.67
C LEU A 31 3.07 0.23 -15.79
N SER A 32 2.41 0.00 -14.66
CA SER A 32 0.99 -0.38 -14.60
C SER A 32 0.11 0.60 -15.36
N ASN A 33 0.28 1.90 -15.09
CA ASN A 33 -0.46 2.97 -15.77
C ASN A 33 -0.18 3.02 -17.28
N SER A 34 1.00 2.58 -17.73
CA SER A 34 1.28 2.48 -19.17
C SER A 34 0.48 1.37 -19.82
N ILE A 35 0.45 0.19 -19.19
CA ILE A 35 -0.32 -0.95 -19.67
C ILE A 35 -1.82 -0.64 -19.64
N GLU A 36 -2.29 0.06 -18.60
CA GLU A 36 -3.69 0.50 -18.52
C GLU A 36 -4.05 1.47 -19.66
N ARG A 37 -3.15 2.40 -20.01
CA ARG A 37 -3.38 3.28 -21.19
C ARG A 37 -3.51 2.47 -22.47
N ASP A 38 -2.64 1.49 -22.67
CA ASP A 38 -2.69 0.63 -23.85
C ASP A 38 -4.04 -0.11 -23.90
N TYR A 39 -4.51 -0.66 -22.77
CA TYR A 39 -5.81 -1.30 -22.65
C TYR A 39 -6.96 -0.37 -23.06
N VAL A 40 -6.89 0.92 -22.71
CA VAL A 40 -7.92 1.89 -23.08
C VAL A 40 -8.08 1.98 -24.60
N TYR A 41 -6.98 1.88 -25.36
CA TYR A 41 -6.97 1.93 -26.82
C TYR A 41 -7.28 0.58 -27.48
N THR A 42 -6.73 -0.52 -26.95
CA THR A 42 -6.80 -1.85 -27.58
C THR A 42 -8.04 -2.64 -27.17
N LYS A 43 -8.58 -2.39 -25.96
CA LYS A 43 -9.55 -3.23 -25.27
C LYS A 43 -9.09 -4.69 -25.11
N ASP A 44 -7.78 -4.92 -25.11
CA ASP A 44 -7.20 -6.26 -24.95
C ASP A 44 -7.33 -6.73 -23.49
N LYS A 45 -7.96 -7.89 -23.30
CA LYS A 45 -8.12 -8.50 -21.97
C LYS A 45 -6.78 -8.82 -21.31
N THR A 46 -5.75 -9.10 -22.09
CA THR A 46 -4.40 -9.41 -21.59
C THR A 46 -3.77 -8.20 -20.90
N GLU A 47 -3.93 -7.02 -21.50
CA GLU A 47 -3.46 -5.76 -20.92
C GLU A 47 -4.26 -5.43 -19.66
N PHE A 48 -5.59 -5.65 -19.69
CA PHE A 48 -6.46 -5.52 -18.52
C PHE A 48 -6.01 -6.36 -17.33
N GLU A 49 -5.79 -7.66 -17.51
CA GLU A 49 -5.33 -8.52 -16.42
C GLU A 49 -3.94 -8.10 -15.92
N SER A 50 -3.05 -7.70 -16.84
CA SER A 50 -1.66 -7.38 -16.52
C SER A 50 -1.52 -6.16 -15.60
N PHE A 51 -2.14 -5.02 -15.92
CA PHE A 51 -2.02 -3.82 -15.07
C PHE A 51 -2.67 -4.05 -13.70
N ARG A 52 -3.71 -4.88 -13.64
CA ARG A 52 -4.46 -5.13 -12.41
C ARG A 52 -3.73 -6.06 -11.45
N ILE A 53 -3.08 -7.10 -11.97
CA ILE A 53 -2.17 -7.93 -11.18
C ILE A 53 -1.07 -7.06 -10.58
N ILE A 54 -0.50 -6.12 -11.35
CA ILE A 54 0.50 -5.19 -10.83
C ILE A 54 -0.10 -4.32 -9.72
N ASN A 55 -1.27 -3.70 -9.94
CA ASN A 55 -1.93 -2.85 -8.93
C ASN A 55 -2.24 -3.61 -7.64
N ILE A 56 -2.78 -4.84 -7.73
CA ILE A 56 -3.05 -5.70 -6.57
C ILE A 56 -1.76 -6.00 -5.82
N ALA A 57 -0.68 -6.34 -6.53
CA ALA A 57 0.61 -6.60 -5.91
C ALA A 57 1.14 -5.38 -5.17
N LEU A 58 1.07 -4.19 -5.77
CA LEU A 58 1.51 -2.94 -5.15
C LEU A 58 0.69 -2.56 -3.92
N LEU A 59 -0.64 -2.66 -4.01
CA LEU A 59 -1.55 -2.41 -2.88
C LEU A 59 -1.32 -3.41 -1.75
N THR A 60 -1.02 -4.67 -2.07
CA THR A 60 -0.68 -5.71 -1.08
C THR A 60 0.62 -5.38 -0.35
N ILE A 61 1.67 -4.97 -1.08
CA ILE A 61 2.94 -4.54 -0.46
C ILE A 61 2.70 -3.33 0.46
N ALA A 62 1.96 -2.32 -0.01
CA ALA A 62 1.62 -1.14 0.79
C ALA A 62 0.81 -1.51 2.05
N PHE A 63 -0.12 -2.46 1.96
CA PHE A 63 -0.88 -2.96 3.11
C PHE A 63 0.04 -3.52 4.21
N PHE A 64 1.05 -4.31 3.85
CA PHE A 64 2.01 -4.83 4.84
C PHE A 64 2.90 -3.74 5.45
N ILE A 65 3.27 -2.72 4.68
CA ILE A 65 3.98 -1.54 5.21
C ILE A 65 3.10 -0.83 6.25
N TYR A 66 1.80 -0.65 5.98
CA TYR A 66 0.89 -0.03 6.94
C TYR A 66 0.63 -0.89 8.18
N LEU A 67 0.66 -2.22 8.07
CA LEU A 67 0.65 -3.10 9.25
C LEU A 67 1.90 -2.90 10.12
N TYR A 68 3.07 -2.72 9.50
CA TYR A 68 4.30 -2.39 10.23
C TYR A 68 4.14 -1.04 10.97
N PHE A 69 3.68 0.02 10.28
CA PHE A 69 3.46 1.31 10.94
C PHE A 69 2.41 1.24 12.03
N LEU A 70 1.37 0.42 11.88
CA LEU A 70 0.37 0.22 12.92
C LEU A 70 1.02 -0.35 14.18
N LYS A 71 1.89 -1.34 14.03
CA LYS A 71 2.64 -1.93 15.15
C LYS A 71 3.55 -0.91 15.84
N VAL A 72 4.32 -0.14 15.07
CA VAL A 72 5.22 0.90 15.61
C VAL A 72 4.42 1.95 16.38
N ASN A 73 3.37 2.50 15.77
CA ASN A 73 2.54 3.53 16.40
C ASN A 73 1.76 3.01 17.63
N ALA A 74 1.33 1.75 17.63
CA ALA A 74 0.73 1.14 18.81
C ALA A 74 1.74 1.02 19.95
N HIS A 75 2.97 0.59 19.66
CA HIS A 75 4.04 0.52 20.65
C HIS A 75 4.37 1.91 21.24
N HIS A 76 4.49 2.93 20.39
CA HIS A 76 4.76 4.31 20.81
C HIS A 76 3.63 4.87 21.69
N PHE A 77 2.38 4.57 21.35
CA PHE A 77 1.22 4.94 22.16
C PHE A 77 1.21 4.24 23.53
N GLU A 78 1.56 2.95 23.59
CA GLU A 78 1.67 2.22 24.86
C GLU A 78 2.77 2.80 25.75
N LYS A 79 3.92 3.14 25.17
CA LYS A 79 5.06 3.73 25.86
C LYS A 79 4.77 5.14 26.37
N LYS A 80 4.05 5.95 25.57
CA LYS A 80 3.68 7.33 25.90
C LYS A 80 2.31 7.69 25.32
N ARG A 81 1.30 7.73 26.20
CA ARG A 81 -0.08 8.08 25.86
C ARG A 81 -0.27 9.58 25.79
N ASP A 82 0.26 10.22 24.75
CA ASP A 82 0.00 11.62 24.45
C ASP A 82 -0.86 11.80 23.19
N PHE A 83 -1.28 13.05 22.95
CA PHE A 83 -2.15 13.39 21.84
C PHE A 83 -1.52 13.07 20.48
N THR A 84 -0.22 13.29 20.34
CA THR A 84 0.53 13.05 19.10
C THR A 84 0.53 11.57 18.76
N ASN A 85 0.90 10.72 19.72
CA ASN A 85 0.93 9.26 19.51
C ASN A 85 -0.47 8.68 19.28
N CYS A 86 -1.48 9.23 19.95
CA CYS A 86 -2.88 8.89 19.69
C CYS A 86 -3.28 9.21 18.25
N LEU A 87 -2.95 10.43 17.78
CA LEU A 87 -3.29 10.88 16.43
C LEU A 87 -2.56 10.06 15.36
N SER A 88 -1.26 9.75 15.55
CA SER A 88 -0.49 8.88 14.65
C SER A 88 -1.09 7.48 14.56
N LEU A 89 -1.50 6.90 15.70
CA LEU A 89 -2.14 5.59 15.73
C LEU A 89 -3.48 5.60 14.98
N ILE A 90 -4.34 6.57 15.27
CA ILE A 90 -5.64 6.75 14.59
C ILE A 90 -5.43 6.95 13.08
N GLY A 91 -4.50 7.82 12.67
CA GLY A 91 -4.18 8.06 11.27
C GLY A 91 -3.75 6.79 10.55
N THR A 92 -2.91 5.97 11.20
CA THR A 92 -2.46 4.69 10.62
C THR A 92 -3.60 3.69 10.47
N ILE A 93 -4.53 3.64 11.42
CA ILE A 93 -5.74 2.81 11.32
C ILE A 93 -6.59 3.25 10.13
N PHE A 94 -6.79 4.56 9.92
CA PHE A 94 -7.52 5.06 8.76
C PHE A 94 -6.83 4.72 7.43
N LEU A 95 -5.50 4.84 7.35
CA LEU A 95 -4.74 4.43 6.17
C LEU A 95 -4.91 2.94 5.89
N LEU A 96 -4.87 2.10 6.92
CA LEU A 96 -5.06 0.66 6.78
C LEU A 96 -6.48 0.33 6.30
N ILE A 97 -7.51 0.97 6.86
CA ILE A 97 -8.91 0.79 6.43
C ILE A 97 -9.06 1.23 4.96
N SER A 98 -8.60 2.42 4.61
CA SER A 98 -8.69 2.96 3.26
C SER A 98 -7.95 2.07 2.24
N GLY A 99 -6.70 1.70 2.54
CA GLY A 99 -5.91 0.81 1.69
C GLY A 99 -6.53 -0.57 1.52
N SER A 100 -7.11 -1.12 2.60
CA SER A 100 -7.82 -2.42 2.54
C SER A 100 -9.05 -2.35 1.64
N LEU A 101 -9.84 -1.28 1.75
CA LEU A 101 -11.02 -1.10 0.90
C LEU A 101 -10.64 -0.99 -0.58
N ILE A 102 -9.60 -0.24 -0.91
CA ILE A 102 -9.09 -0.10 -2.28
C ILE A 102 -8.58 -1.46 -2.80
N LEU A 103 -7.80 -2.19 -1.99
CA LEU A 103 -7.32 -3.52 -2.35
C LEU A 103 -8.46 -4.50 -2.61
N ILE A 104 -9.49 -4.53 -1.76
CA ILE A 104 -10.67 -5.39 -1.96
C ILE A 104 -11.44 -4.99 -3.21
N ALA A 105 -11.61 -3.70 -3.47
CA ALA A 105 -12.25 -3.21 -4.69
C ALA A 105 -11.48 -3.69 -5.93
N GLU A 106 -10.16 -3.57 -5.92
CA GLU A 106 -9.31 -4.04 -7.02
C GLU A 106 -9.41 -5.56 -7.21
N ILE A 107 -9.35 -6.36 -6.14
CA ILE A 107 -9.51 -7.82 -6.25
C ILE A 107 -10.89 -8.19 -6.81
N ARG A 108 -11.96 -7.53 -6.37
CA ARG A 108 -13.33 -7.81 -6.85
C ARG A 108 -13.53 -7.42 -8.30
N SER A 109 -13.06 -6.24 -8.68
CA SER A 109 -13.14 -5.83 -10.07
C SER A 109 -12.36 -6.81 -10.96
N ALA A 110 -11.33 -7.53 -10.46
CA ALA A 110 -10.54 -8.52 -11.22
C ALA A 110 -11.30 -9.82 -11.46
N SER A 111 -12.21 -10.18 -10.55
CA SER A 111 -13.13 -11.30 -10.79
C SER A 111 -14.27 -10.95 -11.75
N ASP A 112 -14.61 -9.67 -11.89
CA ASP A 112 -15.67 -9.22 -12.79
C ASP A 112 -15.11 -9.08 -14.22
N THR A 113 -15.37 -10.06 -15.09
CA THR A 113 -15.11 -9.92 -16.53
C THR A 113 -15.76 -8.64 -17.06
N PRO A 114 -15.10 -7.84 -17.92
CA PRO A 114 -15.73 -6.68 -18.51
C PRO A 114 -17.01 -7.13 -19.19
N ILE A 115 -18.15 -6.59 -18.72
CA ILE A 115 -19.44 -6.76 -19.36
C ILE A 115 -19.21 -6.35 -20.82
N ASN A 116 -19.33 -7.32 -21.73
CA ASN A 116 -19.39 -7.05 -23.15
C ASN A 116 -20.65 -6.24 -23.39
N LEU A 117 -20.55 -4.91 -23.27
CA LEU A 117 -21.54 -3.99 -23.77
C LEU A 117 -21.43 -4.06 -25.27
N GLY A 118 -22.07 -5.08 -25.85
CA GLY A 118 -22.20 -5.27 -27.28
C GLY A 118 -22.93 -4.07 -27.87
N PHE A 119 -22.15 -3.10 -28.31
CA PHE A 119 -22.53 -2.00 -29.18
C PHE A 119 -21.40 -1.78 -30.18
#